data_AF-A0A3E0B314-F1
#
_entry.id   AF-A0A3E0B314-F1
#
_cell.length_a   1.000
_cell.length_b   1.000
_cell.length_c   1.000
_cell.angle_alpha   90.00
_cell.angle_beta   90.00
_cell.angle_gamma   90.00
#
_symmetry.space_group_name_H-M   'P 1'
#
loop_
_entity.id
_entity.type
_entity.pdbx_description
1 polymer ?
#
loop_
_entity_poly.entity_id
_entity_poly.type
_entity_poly.pdbx_seq_one_letter_code
_entity_poly.pdbx_strand_id
1 'polypeptide(L)'
;MISFFLTAARLLKALGKAMARPVFQSLLLTLFLILLSGTLFYTQVEGWHVLDAVYFGVVSLIPTGVETGVSPSTSTGKIFTMMYLLVGVGIMISLLAMIAKEVINYNIENKQ
;
A
#
# COMPACT_ATOMS: atom_id res chain seq x y z
N MET A 1 -15.50 -13.82 -24.37
CA MET A 1 -15.34 -14.23 -22.95
C MET A 1 -13.95 -14.81 -22.68
N ILE A 2 -13.40 -15.68 -23.52
CA ILE A 2 -12.04 -16.25 -23.36
C ILE A 2 -10.94 -15.17 -23.28
N SER A 3 -11.04 -14.10 -24.10
CA SER A 3 -10.07 -13.00 -24.09
C SER A 3 -10.01 -12.23 -22.76
N PHE A 4 -11.13 -12.18 -22.02
CA PHE A 4 -11.16 -11.57 -20.69
C PHE A 4 -10.31 -12.37 -19.70
N PHE A 5 -10.51 -13.68 -19.65
CA PHE A 5 -9.75 -14.57 -18.77
C PHE A 5 -8.26 -14.64 -19.13
N LEU A 6 -7.92 -14.62 -20.42
CA LEU A 6 -6.52 -14.56 -20.87
C LEU A 6 -5.85 -13.23 -20.48
N THR A 7 -6.57 -12.12 -20.57
CA THR A 7 -6.06 -10.81 -20.16
C THR A 7 -5.89 -10.74 -18.64
N ALA A 8 -6.85 -11.28 -17.88
CA ALA A 8 -6.74 -11.41 -16.42
C ALA A 8 -5.54 -12.29 -16.00
N ALA A 9 -5.34 -13.44 -16.64
CA ALA A 9 -4.20 -14.32 -16.36
C ALA A 9 -2.86 -13.66 -16.71
N ARG A 10 -2.80 -12.88 -17.80
CA ARG A 10 -1.60 -12.08 -18.15
C ARG A 10 -1.30 -11.04 -17.08
N LEU A 11 -2.30 -10.29 -16.61
CA LEU A 11 -2.15 -9.31 -15.53
C LEU A 11 -1.61 -9.96 -14.25
N LEU A 12 -2.15 -11.11 -13.85
CA LEU A 12 -1.66 -11.84 -12.68
C LEU A 12 -0.21 -12.30 -12.83
N LYS A 13 0.19 -12.79 -14.01
CA LYS A 13 1.60 -13.15 -14.27
C LYS A 13 2.53 -11.94 -14.27
N ALA A 14 2.10 -10.81 -14.84
CA ALA A 14 2.87 -9.57 -14.84
C ALA A 14 3.08 -9.05 -13.41
N LEU A 15 2.04 -9.07 -12.58
CA LEU A 15 2.13 -8.73 -11.16
C LEU A 15 3.09 -9.69 -10.42
N GLY A 16 2.98 -11.00 -10.63
CA GLY A 16 3.89 -11.97 -10.02
C GLY A 16 5.36 -11.75 -10.41
N LYS A 17 5.61 -11.38 -11.68
CA LYS A 17 6.97 -11.07 -12.16
C LYS A 17 7.50 -9.75 -11.58
N ALA A 18 6.63 -8.75 -11.40
CA ALA A 18 6.96 -7.50 -10.71
C ALA A 18 7.37 -7.76 -9.25
N MET A 19 6.62 -8.64 -8.55
CA MET A 19 6.89 -9.05 -7.17
C MET A 19 8.22 -9.80 -6.98
N ALA A 20 8.77 -10.39 -8.03
CA ALA A 20 10.06 -11.07 -8.00
C ALA A 20 11.27 -10.12 -8.08
N ARG A 21 11.06 -8.82 -8.37
CA ARG A 21 12.16 -7.85 -8.42
C ARG A 21 12.59 -7.47 -6.99
N PRO A 22 13.91 -7.44 -6.69
CA PRO A 22 14.39 -7.17 -5.33
C PRO A 22 13.98 -5.78 -4.81
N VAL A 23 13.92 -4.78 -5.69
CA VAL A 23 13.44 -3.43 -5.34
C VAL A 23 11.97 -3.44 -4.90
N PHE A 24 11.12 -4.23 -5.57
CA PHE A 24 9.71 -4.34 -5.23
C PHE A 24 9.53 -5.00 -3.85
N GLN A 25 10.32 -6.05 -3.58
CA GLN A 25 10.33 -6.73 -2.29
C GLN A 25 10.77 -5.81 -1.15
N SER A 26 11.80 -4.99 -1.37
CA SER A 26 12.24 -4.00 -0.38
C SER A 26 11.15 -2.97 -0.07
N LEU A 27 10.43 -2.47 -1.09
CA LEU A 27 9.32 -1.54 -0.89
C LEU A 27 8.15 -2.20 -0.15
N LEU A 28 7.82 -3.44 -0.50
CA LEU A 28 6.73 -4.18 0.14
C LEU A 28 7.07 -4.50 1.61
N LEU A 29 8.31 -4.91 1.90
CA LEU A 29 8.79 -5.12 3.26
C LEU A 29 8.76 -3.82 4.06
N THR A 30 9.22 -2.72 3.48
CA THR A 30 9.19 -1.40 4.14
C THR A 30 7.76 -0.97 4.45
N LEU A 31 6.84 -1.13 3.49
CA LEU A 31 5.42 -0.84 3.69
C LEU A 31 4.82 -1.73 4.80
N PHE A 32 5.16 -3.02 4.81
CA PHE A 32 4.73 -3.95 5.84
C PHE A 32 5.21 -3.53 7.23
N LEU A 33 6.48 -3.11 7.37
CA LEU A 33 7.02 -2.61 8.64
C LEU A 33 6.34 -1.32 9.09
N ILE A 34 6.08 -0.40 8.15
CA ILE A 34 5.32 0.83 8.43
C ILE A 34 3.92 0.47 8.94
N LEU A 35 3.16 -0.37 8.23
CA LEU A 35 1.83 -0.80 8.65
C LEU A 35 1.84 -1.52 10.00
N LEU A 36 2.83 -2.38 10.25
CA LEU A 36 2.98 -3.07 11.52
C LEU A 36 3.23 -2.07 12.66
N SER A 37 4.15 -1.12 12.47
CA SER A 37 4.43 -0.07 13.45
C SER A 37 3.21 0.81 13.73
N GLY A 38 2.48 1.22 12.69
CA GLY A 38 1.24 1.98 12.83
C GLY A 38 0.18 1.20 13.58
N THR A 39 -0.01 -0.07 13.24
CA THR A 39 -0.99 -0.95 13.90
C THR A 39 -0.69 -1.09 15.40
N LEU A 40 0.55 -1.38 15.76
CA LEU A 40 0.96 -1.49 17.17
C LEU A 40 0.80 -0.15 17.90
N PHE A 41 1.13 0.96 17.25
CA PHE A 41 0.98 2.28 17.85
C PHE A 41 -0.50 2.63 18.10
N TYR A 42 -1.38 2.50 17.10
CA TYR A 42 -2.78 2.86 17.25
C TYR A 42 -3.53 1.95 18.22
N THR A 43 -3.19 0.65 18.26
CA THR A 43 -3.78 -0.27 19.25
C THR A 43 -3.37 0.09 20.69
N GLN A 44 -2.12 0.50 20.92
CA GLN A 44 -1.64 0.85 22.27
C GLN A 44 -2.02 2.26 22.72
N VAL A 45 -1.91 3.25 21.83
CA VAL A 45 -2.06 4.67 22.17
C VAL A 45 -3.50 5.16 22.01
N GLU A 46 -4.19 4.74 20.95
CA GLU A 46 -5.59 5.11 20.70
C GLU A 46 -6.57 4.04 21.21
N GLY A 47 -6.08 2.88 21.67
CA GLY A 47 -6.92 1.81 22.20
C GLY A 47 -7.80 1.13 21.16
N TRP A 48 -7.48 1.27 19.88
CA TRP A 48 -8.28 0.73 18.79
C TRP A 48 -8.18 -0.80 18.71
N HIS A 49 -9.23 -1.43 18.20
CA HIS A 49 -9.16 -2.82 17.81
C HIS A 49 -8.12 -2.99 16.69
N VAL A 50 -7.42 -4.13 16.66
CA VAL A 50 -6.34 -4.40 15.69
C VAL A 50 -6.82 -4.18 14.25
N LEU A 51 -8.04 -4.59 13.94
CA LEU A 51 -8.62 -4.43 12.61
C LEU A 51 -8.81 -2.96 12.23
N ASP A 52 -9.28 -2.12 13.16
CA ASP A 52 -9.48 -0.68 12.92
C ASP A 52 -8.16 0.05 12.76
N ALA A 53 -7.14 -0.36 13.54
CA ALA A 53 -5.78 0.15 13.43
C ALA A 53 -5.13 -0.20 12.08
N VAL A 54 -5.28 -1.44 11.62
CA VAL A 54 -4.81 -1.84 10.27
C VAL A 54 -5.59 -1.09 9.19
N TYR A 55 -6.92 -1.02 9.31
CA TYR A 55 -7.78 -0.32 8.35
C TYR A 55 -7.38 1.15 8.20
N PHE A 56 -7.27 1.87 9.32
CA PHE A 56 -6.80 3.26 9.33
C PHE A 56 -5.37 3.38 8.76
N GLY A 57 -4.46 2.50 9.20
CA GLY A 57 -3.07 2.48 8.75
C GLY A 57 -2.92 2.30 7.23
N VAL A 58 -3.77 1.49 6.60
CA VAL A 58 -3.78 1.29 5.14
C VAL A 58 -4.45 2.46 4.42
N VAL A 59 -5.66 2.82 4.82
CA VAL A 59 -6.47 3.84 4.11
C VAL A 59 -5.80 5.22 4.20
N SER A 60 -5.17 5.54 5.32
CA SER A 60 -4.46 6.81 5.52
C SER A 60 -3.25 6.98 4.57
N LEU A 61 -2.64 5.89 4.10
CA LEU A 61 -1.51 5.94 3.16
C LEU A 61 -1.91 6.03 1.69
N ILE A 62 -3.19 5.79 1.38
CA ILE A 62 -3.70 5.87 0.00
C ILE A 62 -4.48 7.19 -0.13
N PRO A 63 -4.14 8.05 -1.09
CA PRO A 63 -4.84 9.32 -1.32
C PRO A 63 -6.21 9.08 -1.98
N THR A 64 -7.12 8.43 -1.25
CA THR A 64 -8.49 8.10 -1.69
C THR A 64 -9.51 9.16 -1.26
N GLY A 65 -9.21 9.91 -0.18
CA GLY A 65 -10.17 10.82 0.44
C GLY A 65 -11.32 10.12 1.17
N VAL A 66 -11.21 8.81 1.42
CA VAL A 66 -12.23 8.03 2.13
C VAL A 66 -12.25 8.41 3.61
N GLU A 67 -13.43 8.73 4.12
CA GLU A 67 -13.65 8.87 5.55
C GLU A 67 -13.56 7.50 6.23
N THR A 68 -12.61 7.34 7.14
CA THR A 68 -12.36 6.08 7.85
C THR A 68 -13.31 5.83 9.01
N GLY A 69 -14.09 6.83 9.43
CA GLY A 69 -14.91 6.77 10.66
C GLY A 69 -14.10 6.73 11.97
N VAL A 70 -12.78 6.53 11.89
CA VAL A 70 -11.83 6.53 13.00
C VAL A 70 -10.68 7.49 12.71
N SER A 71 -10.29 8.29 13.70
CA SER A 71 -9.16 9.22 13.58
C SER A 71 -8.47 9.43 14.94
N PRO A 72 -7.14 9.66 14.97
CA PRO A 72 -6.40 9.80 16.21
C PRO A 72 -6.95 10.94 17.06
N SER A 73 -7.41 10.59 18.27
CA SER A 73 -8.00 11.51 19.22
C SER A 73 -6.92 12.14 20.12
N THR A 74 -5.85 11.40 20.40
CA THR A 74 -4.78 11.85 21.30
C THR A 74 -3.80 12.80 20.59
N SER A 75 -3.22 13.74 21.35
CA SER A 75 -2.19 14.65 20.82
C SER A 75 -0.97 13.88 20.29
N THR A 76 -0.55 12.85 21.01
CA THR A 76 0.56 11.98 20.61
C THR A 76 0.22 11.21 19.34
N GLY A 77 -1.00 10.69 19.22
CA GLY A 77 -1.45 9.99 18.02
C GLY A 77 -1.52 10.86 16.78
N LYS A 78 -1.91 12.13 16.93
CA LYS A 78 -1.86 13.12 15.84
C LYS A 78 -0.43 13.37 15.37
N ILE A 79 0.50 13.59 16.30
CA ILE A 79 1.93 13.83 15.96
C ILE A 79 2.52 12.60 15.27
N PHE A 80 2.28 11.41 15.81
CA PHE A 80 2.71 10.16 15.18
C PHE A 80 2.14 10.03 13.77
N THR A 81 0.85 10.28 13.60
CA THR A 81 0.18 10.18 12.29
C THR A 81 0.77 11.13 11.27
N MET A 82 1.13 12.37 11.66
CA MET A 82 1.82 13.30 10.76
C MET A 82 3.14 12.71 10.24
N MET A 83 3.97 12.15 11.12
CA MET A 83 5.23 11.53 10.73
C MET A 83 5.03 10.24 9.92
N TYR A 84 4.06 9.42 10.33
CA TYR A 84 3.67 8.18 9.67
C TYR A 84 3.24 8.43 8.23
N LEU A 85 2.43 9.46 7.99
CA LEU A 85 1.96 9.84 6.65
C LEU A 85 3.10 10.35 5.77
N LEU A 86 4.00 11.18 6.29
CA LEU A 86 5.14 11.71 5.52
C LEU A 86 6.01 10.58 4.93
N VAL A 87 6.26 9.53 5.72
CA VAL A 87 7.08 8.39 5.28
C VAL A 87 6.25 7.40 4.46
N GLY A 88 5.09 7.00 4.97
CA GLY A 88 4.31 5.93 4.37
C GLY A 88 3.71 6.29 3.02
N VAL A 89 3.27 7.54 2.82
CA VAL A 89 2.69 7.97 1.54
C VAL A 89 3.74 7.92 0.43
N GLY A 90 4.99 8.33 0.72
CA GLY A 90 6.07 8.25 -0.26
C GLY A 90 6.37 6.81 -0.70
N ILE A 91 6.37 5.87 0.25
CA ILE A 91 6.56 4.44 -0.03
C ILE A 91 5.38 3.89 -0.84
N MET A 92 4.14 4.22 -0.46
CA MET A 92 2.94 3.79 -1.17
C MET A 92 2.92 4.29 -2.63
N ILE A 93 3.20 5.58 -2.84
CA ILE A 93 3.30 6.17 -4.19
C ILE A 93 4.39 5.47 -5.02
N SER A 94 5.54 5.20 -4.42
CA SER A 94 6.64 4.50 -5.10
C SER A 94 6.24 3.09 -5.54
N LEU A 95 5.51 2.37 -4.69
CA LEU A 95 4.96 1.04 -5.00
C LEU A 95 3.96 1.10 -6.16
N LEU A 96 3.01 2.03 -6.11
CA LEU A 96 2.02 2.23 -7.17
C LEU A 96 2.67 2.62 -8.51
N ALA A 97 3.64 3.52 -8.48
CA ALA A 97 4.38 3.95 -9.66
C ALA A 97 5.17 2.78 -10.30
N MET A 98 5.77 1.91 -9.47
CA MET A 98 6.48 0.73 -9.95
C MET A 98 5.54 -0.28 -10.62
N ILE A 99 4.36 -0.51 -10.05
CA ILE A 99 3.32 -1.35 -10.65
C ILE A 99 2.89 -0.77 -12.00
N ALA A 100 2.58 0.53 -12.04
CA ALA A 100 2.17 1.22 -13.25
C ALA A 100 3.23 1.11 -14.36
N LYS A 101 4.51 1.31 -14.01
CA LYS A 101 5.64 1.17 -14.93
C LYS A 101 5.73 -0.24 -15.51
N GLU A 102 5.59 -1.28 -14.69
CA GLU A 102 5.70 -2.65 -15.18
C GLU A 102 4.52 -3.05 -16.08
N VAL A 103 3.31 -2.58 -15.77
CA VAL A 103 2.12 -2.77 -16.63
C VAL A 103 2.31 -2.10 -17.99
N ILE A 104 2.85 -0.88 -18.02
CA ILE A 104 3.13 -0.16 -19.27
C ILE A 104 4.20 -0.90 -20.08
N ASN A 105 5.30 -1.32 -19.46
CA ASN A 105 6.38 -2.03 -20.14
C ASN A 105 5.89 -3.37 -20.74
N TYR A 106 5.06 -4.11 -20.01
CA TYR A 106 4.48 -5.36 -20.51
C TYR A 106 3.62 -5.16 -21.78
N ASN A 107 2.89 -4.05 -21.87
CA ASN A 107 2.09 -3.71 -23.05
C ASN A 107 2.94 -3.30 -24.27
N ILE A 108 4.14 -2.74 -24.04
CA ILE A 108 5.08 -2.37 -25.10
C ILE A 108 5.76 -3.63 -25.67
N GLU A 109 6.27 -4.52 -24.80
CA GLU A 109 6.95 -5.75 -25.24
C GLU A 109 6.03 -6.73 -25.98
N ASN A 110 4.74 -6.80 -25.64
CA ASN A 110 3.78 -7.69 -26.32
C ASN A 110 3.10 -7.07 -27.56
N LYS A 111 3.52 -5.87 -28.00
CA LYS A 111 3.08 -5.24 -29.25
C LYS A 111 4.08 -5.40 -30.40
N GLN A 112 5.26 -5.96 -30.14
CA GLN A 112 6.21 -6.44 -31.15
C GLN A 112 6.00 -7.93 -31.41
#